data_AF-A0AA48RFW5-F1
#
_entry.id   AF-A0AA48RFW5-F1
#
_cell.length_a   1.000
_cell.length_b   1.000
_cell.length_c   1.000
_cell.angle_alpha   90.00
_cell.angle_beta   90.00
_cell.angle_gamma   90.00
#
_symmetry.space_group_name_H-M   'P 1'
#
loop_
_entity.id
_entity.type
_entity.pdbx_description
1 polymer ?
#
loop_
_entity_poly.entity_id
_entity_poly.type
_entity_poly.pdbx_seq_one_letter_code
_entity_poly.pdbx_strand_id
1 'polypeptide(L)' 'MTTRLLDSRGRFDRAAIMRDAHRRFADGRRLGLGWTFGQCLATAWAAARIARAARIEKPPAIGSRSSSSLARKAA' A
#
# COMPACT_ATOMS: atom_id res chain seq x y z
N MET A 1 -3.43 -9.33 -0.35
CA MET A 1 -3.99 -8.01 -0.69
C MET A 1 -3.08 -6.92 -0.16
N THR A 2 -2.37 -6.21 -1.04
CA THR A 2 -1.48 -5.11 -0.67
C THR A 2 -2.32 -3.90 -0.28
N THR A 3 -2.37 -3.58 1.02
CA THR A 3 -3.13 -2.43 1.51
C THR A 3 -2.49 -1.15 0.99
N ARG A 4 -3.19 -0.39 0.16
CA ARG A 4 -2.67 0.89 -0.36
C ARG A 4 -2.67 1.90 0.80
N LEU A 5 -1.48 2.28 1.29
CA LEU A 5 -1.33 3.26 2.38
C LEU A 5 -1.63 4.70 1.94
N LEU A 6 -1.76 4.91 0.63
CA LEU A 6 -2.12 6.17 0.00
C LEU A 6 -3.42 6.01 -0.76
N ASP A 7 -4.23 7.07 -0.79
CA ASP A 7 -5.41 7.18 -1.62
C ASP A 7 -5.04 7.27 -3.12
N SER A 8 -6.04 7.24 -4.00
CA SER A 8 -5.84 7.40 -5.44
C SER A 8 -5.20 8.74 -5.82
N ARG A 9 -5.32 9.77 -4.96
CA ARG A 9 -4.78 11.12 -5.14
C ARG A 9 -3.39 11.32 -4.53
N GLY A 10 -2.81 10.30 -3.89
CA GLY A 10 -1.49 10.37 -3.27
C GLY A 10 -1.47 10.95 -1.86
N ARG A 11 -2.63 11.12 -1.22
CA ARG A 11 -2.73 11.52 0.19
C ARG A 11 -2.70 10.27 1.08
N PHE A 12 -2.36 10.46 2.34
CA PHE A 12 -2.35 9.36 3.31
C PHE A 12 -3.78 8.86 3.58
N ASP A 13 -4.00 7.56 3.41
CA ASP A 13 -5.24 6.91 3.84
C ASP A 13 -5.05 6.45 5.30
N ARG A 14 -5.58 7.26 6.23
CA ARG A 14 -5.48 6.98 7.67
C ARG A 14 -6.14 5.65 8.05
N ALA A 15 -7.24 5.29 7.42
CA ALA A 15 -7.93 4.02 7.71
C ALA A 15 -7.14 2.82 7.20
N ALA A 16 -6.46 2.95 6.05
CA ALA A 16 -5.52 1.94 5.57
C ALA A 16 -4.31 1.80 6.50
N ILE A 17 -3.71 2.92 6.93
CA ILE A 17 -2.57 2.92 7.86
C ILE A 17 -2.93 2.27 9.19
N MET A 18 -4.10 2.58 9.76
CA MET A 18 -4.58 1.96 10.99
C MET A 18 -4.81 0.46 10.84
N ARG A 19 -5.43 0.02 9.73
CA ARG A 19 -5.62 -1.42 9.44
C ARG A 19 -4.28 -2.15 9.31
N ASP A 20 -3.31 -1.50 8.68
CA ASP A 20 -1.96 -2.05 8.50
C ASP A 20 -1.21 -2.15 9.84
N ALA A 21 -1.35 -1.15 10.72
CA ALA A 21 -0.83 -1.19 12.09
C ALA A 21 -1.45 -2.31 12.92
N HIS A 22 -2.78 -2.50 12.85
CA HIS A 22 -3.47 -3.60 13.53
C HIS A 22 -3.00 -4.98 13.03
N ARG A 23 -2.79 -5.13 11.71
CA ARG A 23 -2.26 -6.37 11.14
C ARG A 23 -0.86 -6.67 11.68
N ARG A 24 0.06 -5.69 11.64
CA ARG A 24 1.40 -5.83 12.21
C ARG A 24 1.38 -6.17 13.69
N PHE A 25 0.45 -5.59 14.45
CA PHE A 25 0.32 -5.88 15.87
C PHE A 25 -0.17 -7.32 16.11
N ALA A 26 -1.15 -7.79 15.33
CA ALA A 26 -1.60 -9.19 15.40
C ALA A 26 -0.47 -10.16 15.02
N ASP A 27 0.30 -9.87 13.98
CA ASP A 27 1.45 -10.67 13.58
C ASP A 27 2.56 -10.64 14.63
N GLY A 28 2.86 -9.47 15.20
CA GLY A 28 3.83 -9.32 16.29
C GLY A 28 3.45 -10.10 17.54
N ARG A 29 2.15 -10.16 17.87
CA ARG A 29 1.63 -11.02 18.94
C ARG A 29 1.76 -12.50 18.59
N ARG A 30 1.43 -12.89 17.36
CA ARG A 30 1.53 -14.28 16.89
C ARG A 30 2.97 -14.79 16.89
N LEU A 31 3.93 -13.94 16.56
CA LEU A 31 5.35 -14.25 16.50
C LEU A 31 6.08 -14.06 17.84
N GLY A 32 5.40 -13.59 18.89
CA GLY A 32 6.02 -13.37 20.20
C GLY A 32 7.03 -12.22 20.25
N LEU A 33 6.95 -11.26 19.33
CA LEU A 33 7.94 -10.18 19.17
C LEU A 33 7.85 -9.08 20.24
N GLY A 34 6.82 -9.11 21.10
CA GLY A 34 6.64 -8.13 22.19
C GLY A 34 6.37 -6.70 21.71
N TRP A 35 6.02 -6.50 20.44
CA TRP A 35 5.80 -5.17 19.89
C TRP A 35 4.54 -4.51 20.45
N THR A 36 4.67 -3.25 20.85
CA THR A 36 3.52 -2.43 21.24
C THR A 36 2.78 -1.93 20.01
N PHE A 37 1.49 -1.67 20.15
CA PHE A 37 0.70 -1.09 19.06
C PHE A 37 1.26 0.25 18.57
N GLY A 38 1.83 1.07 19.48
CA GLY A 38 2.48 2.33 19.11
C GLY A 38 3.67 2.14 18.16
N GLN A 39 4.50 1.10 18.39
CA GLN A 39 5.61 0.76 17.48
C GLN A 39 5.10 0.27 16.12
N CYS A 40 4.02 -0.54 16.11
CA CYS A 40 3.37 -0.98 14.87
C CYS A 40 2.76 0.20 14.08
N LEU A 41 2.24 1.21 14.78
CA LEU A 41 1.68 2.39 14.16
C LEU A 41 2.78 3.30 13.57
N ALA A 42 3.87 3.52 14.31
CA ALA A 42 5.02 4.30 13.83
C ALA A 42 5.62 3.69 12.55
N THR A 43 5.78 2.37 12.50
CA THR A 43 6.27 1.66 11.31
C THR A 43 5.30 1.74 10.14
N ALA A 44 3.98 1.67 10.38
CA ALA A 44 2.97 1.88 9.33
C ALA A 44 3.04 3.28 8.72
N TRP A 45 3.23 4.31 9.56
CA TRP A 45 3.42 5.69 9.09
C TRP A 45 4.72 5.87 8.32
N ALA A 46 5.82 5.27 8.76
CA ALA A 46 7.08 5.31 8.03
C ALA A 46 6.94 4.70 6.63
N ALA A 47 6.30 3.52 6.52
CA ALA A 47 6.01 2.87 5.25
C ALA A 47 5.14 3.76 4.34
N ALA A 48 4.13 4.43 4.89
CA ALA A 48 3.29 5.36 4.14
C ALA A 48 4.09 6.55 3.59
N ARG A 49 5.02 7.10 4.38
CA ARG A 49 5.91 8.20 3.94
C ARG A 49 6.84 7.76 2.81
N ILE A 50 7.44 6.58 2.93
CA ILE A 50 8.29 5.98 1.88
C ILE A 50 7.47 5.77 0.60
N ALA A 51 6.27 5.20 0.72
CA ALA A 51 5.38 5.01 -0.43
C ALA A 51 5.00 6.35 -1.10
N ARG A 52 4.85 7.42 -0.32
CA ARG A 52 4.57 8.76 -0.87
C ARG A 52 5.78 9.33 -1.60
N ALA A 53 6.97 9.22 -1.02
CA ALA A 53 8.21 9.66 -1.66
C ALA A 53 8.45 8.91 -2.98
N ALA A 54 8.32 7.58 -2.98
CA ALA A 54 8.46 6.76 -4.18
C ALA A 54 7.43 7.12 -5.28
N ARG A 55 6.23 7.57 -4.90
CA ARG A 55 5.20 8.03 -5.85
C ARG A 55 5.43 9.46 -6.36
N ILE A 56 6.21 10.27 -5.64
CA ILE A 56 6.67 11.58 -6.11
C ILE A 56 7.82 11.38 -7.11
N GLU A 57 8.75 10.47 -6.82
CA GLU A 57 9.89 10.16 -7.69
C GLU A 57 9.49 9.41 -8.95
N LYS A 58 8.48 8.53 -8.87
CA LYS A 58 7.91 7.86 -10.02
C LYS A 58 6.70 8.66 -10.50
N PRO A 59 6.83 9.57 -11.50
CA PRO A 59 5.67 10.24 -12.06
C PRO A 59 4.62 9.18 -12.46
N PRO A 60 3.32 9.46 -12.30
CA PRO A 60 2.29 8.51 -12.67
C PRO A 60 2.55 8.12 -14.12
N ALA A 61 2.73 6.82 -14.38
CA ALA A 61 2.82 6.29 -15.73
C ALA A 61 1.52 6.65 -16.46
N ILE A 62 1.54 7.78 -17.17
CA ILE A 62 0.55 8.14 -18.17
C ILE A 62 0.74 7.09 -19.27
N GLY A 63 -0.08 6.05 -19.25
CA GLY A 63 -0.04 5.01 -20.29
C GLY A 63 -0.04 3.58 -19.78
N SER A 64 -1.05 3.21 -19.00
CA SER A 64 -1.56 1.83 -19.05
C SER A 64 -2.89 1.87 -19.79
N ARG A 65 -2.85 2.24 -21.08
CA ARG A 65 -3.95 1.93 -21.98
C ARG A 65 -3.82 0.42 -22.21
N SER A 66 -4.72 -0.35 -21.61
CA SER A 66 -4.84 -1.79 -21.84
C SER A 66 -5.01 -2.02 -23.34
N SER A 67 -3.93 -2.39 -24.03
CA SER A 67 -3.99 -3.02 -25.34
C SER A 67 -4.50 -4.44 -25.16
N SER A 68 -5.77 -4.57 -24.79
CA SER A 68 -6.54 -5.81 -24.90
C SER A 68 -7.38 -5.74 -26.16
N SER A 69 -6.74 -5.97 -27.30
CA SER A 69 -7.43 -6.38 -28.53
C SER A 69 -6.56 -7.40 -29.25
N LEU A 70 -6.37 -8.55 -28.61
CA LEU A 70 -5.88 -9.76 -29.25
C LEU A 70 -7.09 -10.63 -29.62
N ALA A 71 -7.24 -10.85 -30.92
CA ALA A 71 -7.85 -12.01 -31.57
C ALA A 71 -9.33 -12.37 -31.29
N ARG A 72 -10.14 -12.19 -32.34
CA ARG A 72 -11.14 -13.11 -32.93
C ARG A 72 -11.86 -12.30 -34.02
N LYS A 73 -11.89 -12.67 -35.31
CA LYS A 73 -12.35 -13.94 -35.85
C LYS A 73 -12.00 -13.98 -37.36
N ALA A 74 -11.52 -15.13 -37.83
CA ALA A 74 -11.39 -15.44 -39.25
C ALA A 74 -12.76 -15.45 -39.94
N ALA A 75 -12.82 -14.95 -41.17
CA ALA A 75 -13.82 -15.26 -42.19
C ALA A 75 -13.16 -15.04 -43.56
#